data_AF-A0AAJ7TP52-F1
#
_entry.id   AF-A0AAJ7TP52-F1
#
_cell.length_a   1.000
_cell.length_b   1.000
_cell.length_c   1.000
_cell.angle_alpha   90.00
_cell.angle_beta   90.00
_cell.angle_gamma   90.00
#
_symmetry.space_group_name_H-M   'P 1'
#
loop_
_entity.id
_entity.type
_entity.pdbx_description
1 polymer ?
#
loop_
_entity_poly.entity_id
_entity_poly.type
_entity_poly.pdbx_seq_one_letter_code
_entity_poly.pdbx_strand_id
1 'polypeptide(L)'
;MLPTKRRRRQQQQQQPQPQHPEPRNKRACGTGHDDDDGNSADVVVSPEAASAASAQEAARDAARTGGELSPERLVPTAFACSFLEVEATLNGVLGRLSFGDPVRYVYNPTEYAAETHRRFVAAYCRGPKDVLFLGMNPGPFGMSQTGVPFGEVSVVRDWLRITGEVRQPPRVHPKRPVLGLACPKSEVSGARFWGFFRSLCGPPDAFFRRCYVHNYCPLAFLAESGKNVTPPELPAAQRRALVRACDAALCLAVRALGVRVVVGLGRYAERRARDALEAGGMGPAEVRVAFLMHPSPVNPRANRGWDAVARRTMQEIGILELLTTEDGEISQCAG
;
A
#
# COMPACT_ATOMS: atom_id res chain seq x y z
N MET A 1 -2.52 64.23 -0.95
CA MET A 1 -1.29 64.39 -1.76
C MET A 1 -0.23 63.41 -1.26
N LEU A 2 0.09 62.40 -2.07
CA LEU A 2 1.38 61.68 -2.04
C LEU A 2 2.50 62.63 -2.53
N PRO A 3 3.82 62.30 -2.52
CA PRO A 3 4.58 61.19 -1.89
C PRO A 3 5.91 61.66 -1.21
N THR A 4 6.64 60.75 -0.55
CA THR A 4 8.12 60.81 -0.55
C THR A 4 8.71 59.46 -0.94
N LYS A 5 9.56 59.52 -1.97
CA LYS A 5 10.30 58.40 -2.59
C LYS A 5 11.49 58.02 -1.70
N ARG A 6 11.69 56.73 -1.44
CA ARG A 6 13.03 56.19 -1.09
C ARG A 6 13.36 55.00 -1.98
N ARG A 7 14.35 55.22 -2.86
CA ARG A 7 15.09 54.21 -3.61
C ARG A 7 15.89 53.35 -2.63
N ARG A 8 15.87 52.02 -2.79
CA ARG A 8 16.92 51.14 -2.28
C ARG A 8 17.51 50.33 -3.43
N ARG A 9 18.85 50.31 -3.42
CA ARG A 9 19.77 49.77 -4.42
C ARG A 9 19.69 48.25 -4.49
N GLN A 10 19.90 47.76 -5.71
CA GLN A 10 20.23 46.38 -6.04
C GLN A 10 21.53 45.94 -5.34
N GLN A 11 21.54 44.73 -4.80
CA GLN A 11 22.74 43.93 -4.61
C GLN A 11 22.47 42.56 -5.24
N GLN A 12 23.14 42.31 -6.37
CA GLN A 12 23.29 40.99 -6.98
C GLN A 12 24.25 40.18 -6.09
N GLN A 13 23.81 39.03 -5.60
CA GLN A 13 24.69 38.01 -5.03
C GLN A 13 24.85 36.89 -6.06
N GLN A 14 26.10 36.72 -6.51
CA GLN A 14 26.56 35.67 -7.40
C GLN A 14 26.74 34.37 -6.61
N GLN A 15 26.26 33.27 -7.18
CA GLN A 15 26.47 31.90 -6.70
C GLN A 15 27.86 31.38 -7.12
N PRO A 16 28.60 30.65 -6.26
CA PRO A 16 29.75 29.89 -6.71
C PRO A 16 29.37 28.45 -7.12
N GLN A 17 29.88 28.03 -8.28
CA GLN A 17 29.82 26.67 -8.81
C GLN A 17 30.83 25.72 -8.13
N PRO A 18 30.59 24.39 -8.14
CA PRO A 18 31.40 23.41 -7.42
C PRO A 18 32.66 22.98 -8.20
N GLN A 19 33.74 22.71 -7.46
CA GLN A 19 35.00 22.16 -7.99
C GLN A 19 35.07 20.64 -7.71
N HIS A 20 35.26 19.86 -8.77
CA HIS A 20 35.63 18.44 -8.73
C HIS A 20 37.15 18.28 -8.57
N PRO A 21 37.63 17.22 -7.89
CA PRO A 21 38.94 16.66 -8.14
C PRO A 21 38.88 15.26 -8.81
N GLU A 22 39.78 15.08 -9.77
CA GLU A 22 40.06 13.87 -10.57
C GLU A 22 40.66 12.68 -9.77
N PRO A 23 40.63 11.45 -10.33
CA PRO A 23 41.13 10.24 -9.66
C PRO A 23 42.64 10.02 -9.87
N ARG A 24 43.33 9.56 -8.81
CA ARG A 24 44.71 9.05 -8.91
C ARG A 24 44.73 7.52 -9.04
N ASN A 25 45.38 7.09 -10.12
CA ASN A 25 45.76 5.72 -10.43
C ASN A 25 47.17 5.43 -9.87
N LYS A 26 47.43 4.21 -9.33
CA LYS A 26 48.61 3.36 -9.63
C LYS A 26 48.84 2.18 -8.65
N ARG A 27 49.04 1.01 -9.28
CA ARG A 27 50.09 -0.02 -9.09
C ARG A 27 49.81 -1.31 -8.28
N ALA A 28 49.66 -2.36 -9.09
CA ALA A 28 50.16 -3.74 -9.07
C ALA A 28 51.37 -4.16 -8.21
N CYS A 29 51.31 -5.42 -7.76
CA CYS A 29 52.35 -6.48 -7.73
C CYS A 29 51.58 -7.81 -7.46
N GLY A 30 51.58 -8.89 -8.25
CA GLY A 30 52.67 -9.81 -8.62
C GLY A 30 52.98 -10.75 -7.44
N THR A 31 53.18 -12.08 -7.49
CA THR A 31 53.31 -13.16 -8.49
C THR A 31 53.51 -14.50 -7.70
N GLY A 32 53.26 -15.67 -8.30
CA GLY A 32 53.64 -17.04 -7.83
C GLY A 32 52.44 -18.01 -7.84
N HIS A 33 52.24 -18.94 -8.79
CA HIS A 33 53.03 -20.08 -9.29
C HIS A 33 53.50 -21.03 -8.17
N ASP A 34 52.85 -22.20 -8.05
CA ASP A 34 53.42 -23.50 -8.44
C ASP A 34 52.34 -24.60 -8.46
N ASP A 35 52.59 -25.56 -9.34
CA ASP A 35 51.75 -26.65 -9.87
C ASP A 35 51.43 -27.76 -8.84
N ASP A 36 50.36 -28.56 -9.06
CA ASP A 36 50.48 -29.98 -9.43
C ASP A 36 49.11 -30.64 -9.70
N ASP A 37 49.19 -31.68 -10.53
CA ASP A 37 48.19 -32.40 -11.33
C ASP A 37 47.09 -33.20 -10.61
N GLY A 38 46.02 -33.51 -11.35
CA GLY A 38 45.45 -34.87 -11.29
C GLY A 38 43.93 -35.07 -11.35
N ASN A 39 43.40 -35.13 -12.58
CA ASN A 39 42.47 -36.15 -13.07
C ASN A 39 40.94 -36.09 -12.75
N SER A 40 40.19 -35.91 -13.85
CA SER A 40 38.89 -36.53 -14.24
C SER A 40 37.71 -36.58 -13.26
N ALA A 41 36.67 -35.81 -13.59
CA ALA A 41 35.43 -36.35 -14.20
C ALA A 41 34.44 -35.21 -14.46
N ASP A 42 34.00 -35.08 -15.71
CA ASP A 42 32.90 -34.21 -16.11
C ASP A 42 31.61 -34.60 -15.38
N VAL A 43 31.10 -33.70 -14.55
CA VAL A 43 29.66 -33.64 -14.21
C VAL A 43 29.23 -32.18 -14.24
N VAL A 44 28.73 -31.77 -15.42
CA VAL A 44 27.94 -30.55 -15.56
C VAL A 44 26.62 -30.77 -14.80
N VAL A 45 26.47 -30.15 -13.63
CA VAL A 45 25.17 -30.04 -12.96
C VAL A 45 24.61 -28.66 -13.25
N SER A 46 23.74 -28.60 -14.26
CA SER A 46 22.85 -27.45 -14.51
C SER A 46 21.88 -27.25 -13.34
N PRO A 47 21.65 -26.02 -12.84
CA PRO A 47 20.60 -25.75 -11.86
C PRO A 47 19.34 -25.27 -12.59
N GLU A 48 18.60 -26.18 -13.23
CA GLU A 48 17.25 -25.89 -13.71
C GLU A 48 16.32 -27.08 -13.46
N ALA A 49 15.06 -26.75 -13.13
CA ALA A 49 13.94 -27.65 -12.84
C ALA A 49 13.76 -28.17 -11.39
N ALA A 50 13.90 -27.28 -10.39
CA ALA A 50 12.92 -27.27 -9.30
C ALA A 50 11.64 -26.63 -9.87
N SER A 51 10.84 -27.46 -10.54
CA SER A 51 9.91 -27.02 -11.58
C SER A 51 8.69 -26.26 -11.03
N ALA A 52 8.13 -25.43 -11.90
CA ALA A 52 6.84 -24.75 -11.75
C ALA A 52 5.70 -25.68 -11.26
N ALA A 53 5.85 -27.00 -11.41
CA ALA A 53 4.94 -27.99 -10.87
C ALA A 53 4.83 -27.92 -9.34
N SER A 54 5.92 -27.69 -8.59
CA SER A 54 5.86 -27.60 -7.12
C SER A 54 5.11 -26.35 -6.62
N ALA A 55 5.24 -25.24 -7.35
CA ALA A 55 4.52 -24.00 -7.08
C ALA A 55 3.05 -24.10 -7.49
N GLN A 56 2.76 -24.78 -8.60
CA GLN A 56 1.39 -25.06 -9.05
C GLN A 56 0.69 -26.08 -8.14
N GLU A 57 1.41 -27.05 -7.59
CA GLU A 57 0.88 -28.04 -6.67
C GLU A 57 0.59 -27.43 -5.29
N ALA A 58 1.47 -26.56 -4.78
CA ALA A 58 1.20 -25.75 -3.60
C ALA A 58 0.02 -24.78 -3.78
N ALA A 59 -0.14 -24.20 -4.99
CA ALA A 59 -1.28 -23.34 -5.33
C ALA A 59 -2.59 -24.13 -5.46
N ARG A 60 -2.53 -25.36 -5.98
CA ARG A 60 -3.68 -26.29 -6.08
C ARG A 60 -4.10 -26.82 -4.72
N ASP A 61 -3.16 -27.09 -3.80
CA ASP A 61 -3.46 -27.55 -2.44
C ASP A 61 -4.06 -26.43 -1.57
N ALA A 62 -3.57 -25.19 -1.73
CA ALA A 62 -4.16 -23.99 -1.11
C ALA A 62 -5.57 -23.65 -1.65
N ALA A 63 -5.88 -24.05 -2.88
CA ALA A 63 -7.22 -23.89 -3.46
C ALA A 63 -8.20 -25.01 -3.04
N ARG A 64 -7.68 -26.17 -2.61
CA ARG A 64 -8.48 -27.37 -2.30
C ARG A 64 -8.78 -27.56 -0.81
N THR A 65 -8.03 -26.92 0.07
CA THR A 65 -8.28 -26.93 1.51
C THR A 65 -8.58 -25.52 2.00
N GLY A 66 -9.62 -25.37 2.82
CA GLY A 66 -9.89 -24.13 3.56
C GLY A 66 -8.87 -23.85 4.67
N GLY A 67 -7.58 -24.05 4.37
CA GLY A 67 -6.47 -23.98 5.31
C GLY A 67 -6.07 -22.55 5.66
N GLU A 68 -5.53 -22.39 6.88
CA GLU A 68 -4.86 -21.18 7.31
C GLU A 68 -3.64 -20.88 6.42
N LEU A 69 -3.23 -19.60 6.37
CA LEU A 69 -1.97 -19.23 5.71
C LEU A 69 -0.82 -20.02 6.33
N SER A 70 0.08 -20.55 5.49
CA SER A 70 1.25 -21.26 6.00
C SER A 70 2.07 -20.37 6.95
N PRO A 71 2.72 -20.91 8.00
CA PRO A 71 3.51 -20.12 8.95
C PRO A 71 4.56 -19.22 8.27
N GLU A 72 5.17 -19.69 7.19
CA GLU A 72 6.15 -18.95 6.37
C GLU A 72 5.56 -17.70 5.71
N ARG A 73 4.27 -17.72 5.34
CA ARG A 73 3.57 -16.54 4.81
C ARG A 73 3.29 -15.51 5.90
N LEU A 74 3.31 -15.89 7.17
CA LEU A 74 3.14 -14.98 8.30
C LEU A 74 4.46 -14.34 8.76
N VAL A 75 5.60 -14.84 8.29
CA VAL A 75 6.91 -14.21 8.51
C VAL A 75 7.14 -13.11 7.46
N PRO A 76 7.32 -11.83 7.88
CA PRO A 76 7.61 -10.76 6.95
C PRO A 76 8.95 -10.99 6.22
N THR A 77 8.95 -10.82 4.89
CA THR A 77 10.19 -10.75 4.11
C THR A 77 10.91 -9.42 4.37
N ALA A 78 12.18 -9.28 3.97
CA ALA A 78 12.88 -7.99 4.01
C ALA A 78 12.10 -6.88 3.27
N PHE A 79 11.43 -7.24 2.18
CA PHE A 79 10.57 -6.34 1.43
C PHE A 79 9.36 -5.87 2.26
N ALA A 80 8.66 -6.81 2.92
CA ALA A 80 7.56 -6.48 3.83
C ALA A 80 8.04 -5.64 5.03
N CYS A 81 9.22 -5.93 5.59
CA CYS A 81 9.81 -5.15 6.67
C CYS A 81 10.05 -3.69 6.26
N SER A 82 10.59 -3.44 5.06
CA SER A 82 10.80 -2.07 4.57
C SER A 82 9.48 -1.28 4.49
N PHE A 83 8.39 -1.93 4.05
CA PHE A 83 7.07 -1.29 4.06
C PHE A 83 6.56 -1.01 5.48
N LEU A 84 6.70 -1.98 6.40
CA LEU A 84 6.32 -1.82 7.81
C LEU A 84 7.13 -0.72 8.52
N GLU A 85 8.40 -0.51 8.15
CA GLU A 85 9.23 0.57 8.68
C GLU A 85 8.72 1.96 8.27
N VAL A 86 8.20 2.10 7.05
CA VAL A 86 7.52 3.32 6.61
C VAL A 86 6.29 3.59 7.47
N GLU A 87 5.46 2.57 7.74
CA GLU A 87 4.28 2.70 8.58
C GLU A 87 4.64 2.99 10.05
N ALA A 88 5.68 2.36 10.57
CA ALA A 88 6.19 2.63 11.93
C ALA A 88 6.71 4.07 12.07
N THR A 89 7.43 4.56 11.05
CA THR A 89 7.91 5.95 11.01
C THR A 89 6.73 6.92 10.97
N LEU A 90 5.73 6.65 10.14
CA LEU A 90 4.51 7.45 10.08
C LEU A 90 3.79 7.48 11.43
N ASN A 91 3.59 6.33 12.07
CA ASN A 91 2.99 6.23 13.40
C ASN A 91 3.76 7.06 14.45
N GLY A 92 5.09 7.01 14.41
CA GLY A 92 5.94 7.82 15.31
C GLY A 92 5.81 9.33 15.12
N VAL A 93 5.47 9.81 13.92
CA VAL A 93 5.16 11.22 13.63
C VAL A 93 3.73 11.55 14.07
N LEU A 94 2.77 10.71 13.70
CA LEU A 94 1.34 10.90 13.99
C LEU A 94 1.04 10.89 15.49
N GLY A 95 1.72 10.05 16.27
CA GLY A 95 1.58 9.98 17.73
C GLY A 95 1.99 11.26 18.46
N ARG A 96 2.65 12.21 17.79
CA ARG A 96 3.02 13.52 18.34
C ARG A 96 2.05 14.63 17.94
N LEU A 97 1.07 14.34 17.09
CA LEU A 97 0.07 15.31 16.66
C LEU A 97 -1.09 15.34 17.65
N SER A 98 -1.59 16.55 17.92
CA SER A 98 -2.78 16.77 18.73
C SER A 98 -3.95 17.23 17.86
N PHE A 99 -5.11 16.62 18.09
CA PHE A 99 -6.34 16.93 17.38
C PHE A 99 -7.35 17.51 18.37
N GLY A 100 -7.79 18.74 18.11
CA GLY A 100 -8.84 19.43 18.84
C GLY A 100 -10.18 19.36 18.13
N ASP A 101 -11.12 20.22 18.52
CA ASP A 101 -12.47 20.20 17.96
C ASP A 101 -12.49 20.27 16.42
N PRO A 102 -13.34 19.45 15.76
CA PRO A 102 -14.39 18.60 16.33
C PRO A 102 -13.94 17.20 16.77
N VAL A 103 -12.64 16.88 16.72
CA VAL A 103 -12.13 15.54 17.05
C VAL A 103 -12.10 15.32 18.56
N ARG A 104 -12.65 14.20 19.01
CA ARG A 104 -12.66 13.78 20.42
C ARG A 104 -12.05 12.42 20.67
N TYR A 105 -12.03 11.55 19.65
CA TYR A 105 -11.38 10.24 19.70
C TYR A 105 -10.57 10.04 18.42
N VAL A 106 -9.38 9.46 18.56
CA VAL A 106 -8.47 9.13 17.46
C VAL A 106 -8.11 7.66 17.57
N TYR A 107 -8.38 6.90 16.52
CA TYR A 107 -8.09 5.47 16.44
C TYR A 107 -6.96 5.26 15.43
N ASN A 108 -5.95 4.48 15.82
CA ASN A 108 -4.88 4.04 14.93
C ASN A 108 -4.84 2.49 14.80
N PRO A 109 -5.57 1.90 13.84
CA PRO A 109 -5.59 0.44 13.66
C PRO A 109 -4.24 -0.19 13.33
N THR A 110 -3.27 0.55 12.78
CA THR A 110 -1.92 -0.02 12.56
C THR A 110 -1.15 -0.22 13.87
N GLU A 111 -1.65 0.31 15.00
CA GLU A 111 -1.10 0.09 16.34
C GLU A 111 -1.92 -0.93 17.15
N TYR A 112 -3.23 -0.72 17.35
CA TYR A 112 -4.02 -1.65 18.18
C TYR A 112 -4.40 -2.95 17.45
N ALA A 113 -4.45 -2.95 16.11
CA ALA A 113 -4.62 -4.14 15.29
C ALA A 113 -3.31 -4.53 14.59
N ALA A 114 -2.16 -4.24 15.23
CA ALA A 114 -0.84 -4.44 14.65
C ALA A 114 -0.57 -5.91 14.25
N GLU A 115 -1.13 -6.89 14.96
CA GLU A 115 -0.93 -8.29 14.62
C GLU A 115 -1.59 -8.66 13.28
N THR A 116 -2.90 -8.41 13.14
CA THR A 116 -3.62 -8.69 11.90
C THR A 116 -3.07 -7.86 10.73
N HIS A 117 -2.71 -6.61 10.99
CA HIS A 117 -2.08 -5.75 10.00
C HIS A 117 -0.71 -6.29 9.54
N ARG A 118 0.18 -6.69 10.46
CA ARG A 118 1.47 -7.29 10.09
C ARG A 118 1.31 -8.59 9.33
N ARG A 119 0.34 -9.44 9.70
CA ARG A 119 0.05 -10.68 8.98
C ARG A 119 -0.43 -10.39 7.56
N PHE A 120 -1.26 -9.36 7.36
CA PHE A 120 -1.67 -8.90 6.03
C PHE A 120 -0.46 -8.46 5.19
N VAL A 121 0.43 -7.64 5.76
CA VAL A 121 1.64 -7.17 5.06
C VAL A 121 2.60 -8.33 4.77
N ALA A 122 2.82 -9.24 5.72
CA ALA A 122 3.69 -10.41 5.53
C ALA A 122 3.18 -11.36 4.43
N ALA A 123 1.86 -11.58 4.39
CA ALA A 123 1.22 -12.46 3.42
C ALA A 123 1.30 -11.91 2.00
N TYR A 124 1.10 -10.59 1.83
CA TYR A 124 0.79 -10.02 0.52
C TYR A 124 1.78 -8.96 0.00
N CYS A 125 2.63 -8.40 0.87
CA CYS A 125 3.70 -7.46 0.49
C CYS A 125 5.05 -8.18 0.35
N ARG A 126 5.11 -9.25 -0.44
CA ARG A 126 6.29 -10.12 -0.54
C ARG A 126 7.32 -9.70 -1.61
N GLY A 127 7.01 -8.68 -2.40
CA GLY A 127 7.83 -8.20 -3.52
C GLY A 127 7.17 -7.00 -4.21
N PRO A 128 7.81 -6.46 -5.27
CA PRO A 128 7.39 -5.23 -5.94
C PRO A 128 5.96 -5.31 -6.47
N LYS A 129 5.34 -4.13 -6.61
CA LYS A 129 3.94 -3.97 -6.96
C LYS A 129 3.83 -2.97 -8.10
N ASP A 130 3.17 -3.36 -9.19
CA ASP A 130 2.95 -2.49 -10.33
C ASP A 130 1.90 -1.41 -10.01
N VAL A 131 0.87 -1.77 -9.22
CA VAL A 131 -0.28 -0.91 -8.91
C VAL A 131 -0.52 -0.80 -7.41
N LEU A 132 -0.72 0.42 -6.91
CA LEU A 132 -1.19 0.70 -5.56
C LEU A 132 -2.61 1.28 -5.60
N PHE A 133 -3.58 0.56 -5.03
CA PHE A 133 -4.91 1.11 -4.73
C PHE A 133 -4.85 1.88 -3.41
N LEU A 134 -5.18 3.17 -3.45
CA LEU A 134 -5.04 4.07 -2.31
C LEU A 134 -6.40 4.57 -1.82
N GLY A 135 -6.79 4.18 -0.62
CA GLY A 135 -7.93 4.73 0.12
C GLY A 135 -7.58 6.00 0.89
N MET A 136 -8.60 6.67 1.44
CA MET A 136 -8.41 7.88 2.24
C MET A 136 -7.92 7.54 3.66
N ASN A 137 -8.76 6.87 4.44
CA ASN A 137 -8.50 6.51 5.83
C ASN A 137 -9.45 5.37 6.28
N PRO A 138 -9.21 4.71 7.43
CA PRO A 138 -10.03 3.61 7.91
C PRO A 138 -11.52 3.98 8.07
N GLY A 139 -12.39 3.08 7.59
CA GLY A 139 -13.80 3.09 7.98
C GLY A 139 -14.03 2.40 9.33
N PRO A 140 -15.17 2.65 10.00
CA PRO A 140 -15.41 2.24 11.38
C PRO A 140 -15.68 0.74 11.55
N PHE A 141 -16.07 0.03 10.49
CA PHE A 141 -16.43 -1.39 10.54
C PHE A 141 -15.54 -2.27 9.65
N GLY A 142 -14.61 -1.67 8.90
CA GLY A 142 -13.58 -2.36 8.13
C GLY A 142 -12.23 -2.27 8.83
N MET A 143 -11.31 -1.45 8.28
CA MET A 143 -9.93 -1.36 8.79
C MET A 143 -9.82 -1.00 10.28
N SER A 144 -10.76 -0.23 10.85
CA SER A 144 -10.75 0.05 12.30
C SER A 144 -11.07 -1.18 13.16
N GLN A 145 -11.57 -2.26 12.58
CA GLN A 145 -11.85 -3.53 13.25
C GLN A 145 -10.80 -4.58 12.92
N THR A 146 -10.18 -4.50 11.74
CA THR A 146 -9.38 -5.60 11.19
C THR A 146 -7.91 -5.28 10.99
N GLY A 147 -7.51 -4.01 10.99
CA GLY A 147 -6.17 -3.59 10.59
C GLY A 147 -5.91 -3.65 9.08
N VAL A 148 -6.83 -4.17 8.27
CA VAL A 148 -6.64 -4.35 6.81
C VAL A 148 -7.33 -3.22 6.03
N PRO A 149 -6.69 -2.57 5.05
CA PRO A 149 -7.34 -1.56 4.20
C PRO A 149 -8.59 -2.11 3.52
N PHE A 150 -9.69 -1.33 3.53
CA PHE A 150 -11.01 -1.78 3.06
C PHE A 150 -11.46 -3.11 3.72
N GLY A 151 -10.93 -3.43 4.90
CA GLY A 151 -10.97 -4.77 5.48
C GLY A 151 -12.30 -5.11 6.13
N GLU A 152 -13.33 -5.36 5.32
CA GLU A 152 -14.57 -5.98 5.79
C GLU A 152 -14.28 -7.35 6.42
N VAL A 153 -14.85 -7.59 7.60
CA VAL A 153 -14.46 -8.70 8.48
C VAL A 153 -14.52 -10.06 7.81
N SER A 154 -15.62 -10.37 7.12
CA SER A 154 -15.83 -11.67 6.49
C SER A 154 -14.83 -11.89 5.36
N VAL A 155 -14.58 -10.88 4.53
CA VAL A 155 -13.55 -10.94 3.50
C VAL A 155 -12.16 -11.15 4.11
N VAL A 156 -11.81 -10.38 5.14
CA VAL A 156 -10.49 -10.46 5.78
C VAL A 156 -10.24 -11.86 6.34
N ARG A 157 -11.22 -12.43 7.02
CA ARG A 157 -11.14 -13.77 7.61
C ARG A 157 -11.22 -14.88 6.56
N ASP A 158 -12.17 -14.81 5.65
CA ASP A 158 -12.57 -15.94 4.82
C ASP A 158 -11.92 -15.96 3.44
N TRP A 159 -11.48 -14.81 2.92
CA TRP A 159 -10.83 -14.72 1.60
C TRP A 159 -9.36 -14.33 1.71
N LEU A 160 -9.03 -13.30 2.50
CA LEU A 160 -7.64 -12.92 2.77
C LEU A 160 -6.96 -13.81 3.83
N ARG A 161 -7.74 -14.65 4.54
CA ARG A 161 -7.23 -15.60 5.55
C ARG A 161 -6.36 -14.95 6.63
N ILE A 162 -6.65 -13.69 6.96
CA ILE A 162 -5.95 -12.95 8.02
C ILE A 162 -6.71 -13.14 9.33
N THR A 163 -6.02 -13.73 10.30
CA THR A 163 -6.48 -13.92 11.68
C THR A 163 -5.48 -13.26 12.63
N GLY A 164 -5.84 -13.03 13.89
CA GLY A 164 -4.94 -12.45 14.90
C GLY A 164 -5.68 -11.66 15.97
N GLU A 165 -4.97 -11.24 17.01
CA GLU A 165 -5.48 -10.38 18.07
C GLU A 165 -5.72 -8.96 17.53
N VAL A 166 -6.85 -8.38 17.92
CA VAL A 166 -7.13 -6.95 17.76
C VAL A 166 -7.43 -6.37 19.14
N ARG A 167 -6.58 -5.44 19.58
CA ARG A 167 -6.69 -4.78 20.88
C ARG A 167 -7.61 -3.56 20.80
N GLN A 168 -7.90 -2.97 21.96
CA GLN A 168 -8.64 -1.72 22.04
C GLN A 168 -7.74 -0.50 21.79
N PRO A 169 -8.24 0.58 21.19
CA PRO A 169 -7.56 1.86 21.21
C PRO A 169 -7.53 2.44 22.64
N PRO A 170 -6.60 3.35 22.97
CA PRO A 170 -6.45 3.89 24.34
C PRO A 170 -7.71 4.56 24.91
N ARG A 171 -8.53 5.18 24.04
CA ARG A 171 -9.84 5.73 24.39
C ARG A 171 -10.87 5.24 23.38
N VAL A 172 -11.88 4.54 23.86
CA VAL A 172 -12.95 3.97 23.03
C VAL A 172 -14.19 4.85 23.13
N HIS A 173 -14.76 5.25 22.00
CA HIS A 173 -16.07 5.87 21.95
C HIS A 173 -17.17 4.80 22.10
N PRO A 174 -18.16 4.93 23.01
CA PRO A 174 -19.17 3.90 23.30
C PRO A 174 -19.96 3.40 22.07
N LYS A 175 -20.29 4.28 21.12
CA LYS A 175 -20.99 3.92 19.86
C LYS A 175 -20.07 3.37 18.75
N ARG A 176 -18.76 3.30 18.99
CA ARG A 176 -17.74 2.82 18.03
C ARG A 176 -16.74 1.90 18.75
N PRO A 177 -17.22 0.80 19.37
CA PRO A 177 -16.32 -0.18 19.96
C PRO A 177 -15.48 -0.86 18.87
N VAL A 178 -14.26 -1.27 19.23
CA VAL A 178 -13.45 -2.18 18.42
C VAL A 178 -13.72 -3.59 18.90
N LEU A 179 -14.38 -4.40 18.08
CA LEU A 179 -14.74 -5.79 18.37
C LEU A 179 -13.83 -6.77 17.62
N GLY A 180 -12.83 -6.27 16.90
CA GLY A 180 -11.91 -7.09 16.13
C GLY A 180 -12.58 -7.85 14.99
N LEU A 181 -12.06 -9.04 14.71
CA LEU A 181 -12.61 -9.98 13.73
C LEU A 181 -13.96 -10.60 14.16
N ALA A 182 -14.46 -10.27 15.36
CA ALA A 182 -15.80 -10.64 15.83
C ALA A 182 -16.84 -9.54 15.59
N CYS A 183 -16.47 -8.40 14.98
CA CYS A 183 -17.43 -7.35 14.66
C CYS A 183 -18.54 -7.87 13.73
N PRO A 184 -19.83 -7.81 14.13
CA PRO A 184 -20.93 -8.36 13.35
C PRO A 184 -21.38 -7.44 12.21
N LYS A 185 -20.83 -6.21 12.13
CA LYS A 185 -21.21 -5.21 11.13
C LYS A 185 -20.32 -5.33 9.92
N SER A 186 -20.94 -5.39 8.75
CA SER A 186 -20.24 -5.35 7.47
C SER A 186 -19.98 -3.91 7.02
N GLU A 187 -18.77 -3.64 6.54
CA GLU A 187 -18.42 -2.38 5.89
C GLU A 187 -18.68 -2.48 4.38
N VAL A 188 -19.76 -1.85 3.91
CA VAL A 188 -20.21 -1.93 2.50
C VAL A 188 -19.11 -1.53 1.50
N SER A 189 -18.29 -0.54 1.83
CA SER A 189 -17.16 -0.14 0.96
C SER A 189 -16.12 -1.24 0.81
N GLY A 190 -15.77 -1.91 1.91
CA GLY A 190 -14.84 -3.03 1.91
C GLY A 190 -15.40 -4.27 1.22
N ALA A 191 -16.66 -4.60 1.51
CA ALA A 191 -17.37 -5.71 0.87
C ALA A 191 -17.39 -5.57 -0.66
N ARG A 192 -17.70 -4.38 -1.18
CA ARG A 192 -17.69 -4.10 -2.63
C ARG A 192 -16.29 -4.16 -3.22
N PHE A 193 -15.34 -3.48 -2.59
CA PHE A 193 -13.95 -3.42 -3.08
C PHE A 193 -13.36 -4.83 -3.23
N TRP A 194 -13.39 -5.62 -2.16
CA TRP A 194 -12.82 -6.95 -2.19
C TRP A 194 -13.71 -7.99 -2.88
N GLY A 195 -15.02 -7.84 -2.83
CA GLY A 195 -15.94 -8.71 -3.59
C GLY A 195 -15.70 -8.64 -5.09
N PHE A 196 -15.40 -7.45 -5.60
CA PHE A 196 -14.99 -7.24 -6.99
C PHE A 196 -13.69 -7.99 -7.33
N PHE A 197 -12.64 -7.81 -6.53
CA PHE A 197 -11.35 -8.47 -6.79
C PHE A 197 -11.40 -9.98 -6.56
N ARG A 198 -12.18 -10.45 -5.59
CA ARG A 198 -12.46 -11.89 -5.42
C ARG A 198 -13.11 -12.48 -6.66
N SER A 199 -14.10 -11.80 -7.23
CA SER A 199 -14.79 -12.25 -8.43
C SER A 199 -13.90 -12.17 -9.68
N LEU A 200 -13.00 -11.18 -9.73
CA LEU A 200 -12.10 -10.96 -10.87
C LEU A 200 -10.88 -11.89 -10.87
N CYS A 201 -10.27 -12.10 -9.70
CA CYS A 201 -8.95 -12.71 -9.57
C CYS A 201 -9.01 -14.13 -8.99
N GLY A 202 -10.13 -14.56 -8.42
CA GLY A 202 -10.22 -15.84 -7.70
C GLY A 202 -9.45 -15.78 -6.38
N PRO A 203 -8.31 -16.48 -6.21
CA PRO A 203 -7.50 -16.41 -5.00
C PRO A 203 -6.86 -15.02 -4.79
N PRO A 204 -6.58 -14.62 -3.54
CA PRO A 204 -5.98 -13.32 -3.23
C PRO A 204 -4.58 -13.15 -3.86
N ASP A 205 -3.80 -14.23 -3.97
CA ASP A 205 -2.45 -14.21 -4.56
C ASP A 205 -2.44 -13.65 -5.99
N ALA A 206 -3.49 -13.92 -6.77
CA ALA A 206 -3.60 -13.40 -8.14
C ALA A 206 -3.68 -11.86 -8.17
N PHE A 207 -4.39 -11.24 -7.21
CA PHE A 207 -4.41 -9.79 -7.04
C PHE A 207 -3.05 -9.28 -6.54
N PHE A 208 -2.51 -9.89 -5.48
CA PHE A 208 -1.30 -9.38 -4.81
C PHE A 208 0.01 -9.64 -5.55
N ARG A 209 -0.02 -10.46 -6.61
CA ARG A 209 1.09 -10.64 -7.54
C ARG A 209 1.55 -9.32 -8.15
N ARG A 210 0.61 -8.45 -8.50
CA ARG A 210 0.87 -7.18 -9.22
C ARG A 210 0.32 -5.95 -8.50
N CYS A 211 -0.63 -6.12 -7.60
CA CYS A 211 -1.33 -5.01 -6.95
C CYS A 211 -1.18 -5.04 -5.43
N TYR A 212 -1.30 -3.86 -4.83
CA TYR A 212 -1.39 -3.72 -3.38
C TYR A 212 -2.44 -2.69 -3.01
N VAL A 213 -2.87 -2.69 -1.75
CA VAL A 213 -3.83 -1.72 -1.23
C VAL A 213 -3.32 -1.09 0.05
N HIS A 214 -3.53 0.20 0.19
CA HIS A 214 -3.12 0.97 1.36
C HIS A 214 -4.09 2.14 1.60
N ASN A 215 -4.04 2.75 2.78
CA ASN A 215 -4.74 3.99 3.08
C ASN A 215 -3.72 5.13 3.18
N TYR A 216 -4.04 6.27 2.59
CA TYR A 216 -3.20 7.47 2.69
C TYR A 216 -2.97 7.92 4.14
N CYS A 217 -4.00 7.85 4.99
CA CYS A 217 -3.92 8.14 6.41
C CYS A 217 -4.36 6.91 7.22
N PRO A 218 -3.55 6.42 8.19
CA PRO A 218 -3.95 5.27 9.00
C PRO A 218 -4.93 5.63 10.11
N LEU A 219 -5.20 6.92 10.37
CA LEU A 219 -6.04 7.36 11.49
C LEU A 219 -7.54 7.43 11.13
N ALA A 220 -8.39 7.01 12.05
CA ALA A 220 -9.81 7.34 12.07
C ALA A 220 -10.11 8.36 13.17
N PHE A 221 -10.88 9.40 12.84
CA PHE A 221 -11.24 10.47 13.76
C PHE A 221 -12.74 10.45 14.05
N LEU A 222 -13.12 10.61 15.30
CA LEU A 222 -14.51 10.64 15.73
C LEU A 222 -14.79 11.88 16.57
N ALA A 223 -15.95 12.50 16.33
CA ALA A 223 -16.51 13.54 17.19
C ALA A 223 -17.12 12.93 18.47
N GLU A 224 -17.52 13.79 19.42
CA GLU A 224 -18.16 13.35 20.68
C GLU A 224 -19.42 12.51 20.47
N SER A 225 -20.13 12.74 19.36
CA SER A 225 -21.32 11.96 19.00
C SER A 225 -21.02 10.56 18.44
N GLY A 226 -19.75 10.26 18.15
CA GLY A 226 -19.30 9.08 17.43
C GLY A 226 -19.43 9.21 15.91
N LYS A 227 -19.77 10.39 15.40
CA LYS A 227 -19.76 10.70 13.96
C LYS A 227 -18.31 10.70 13.47
N ASN A 228 -18.08 10.10 12.30
CA ASN A 228 -16.80 10.15 11.62
C ASN A 228 -16.44 11.59 11.21
N VAL A 229 -15.19 11.97 11.45
CA VAL A 229 -14.57 13.20 10.96
C VAL A 229 -13.50 12.79 9.96
N THR A 230 -13.66 13.18 8.71
CA THR A 230 -12.72 12.88 7.63
C THR A 230 -11.54 13.86 7.66
N PRO A 231 -10.36 13.50 7.11
CA PRO A 231 -9.22 14.41 7.07
C PRO A 231 -9.51 15.81 6.47
N PRO A 232 -10.35 15.97 5.42
CA PRO A 232 -10.77 17.30 4.94
C PRO A 232 -11.51 18.16 5.97
N GLU A 233 -12.27 17.54 6.87
CA GLU A 233 -13.09 18.23 7.88
C GLU A 233 -12.26 18.71 9.09
N LEU A 234 -10.99 18.30 9.20
CA LEU A 234 -10.10 18.75 10.26
C LEU A 234 -9.78 20.25 10.16
N PRO A 235 -9.56 20.95 11.29
CA PRO A 235 -9.06 22.32 11.29
C PRO A 235 -7.78 22.48 10.47
N ALA A 236 -7.63 23.61 9.79
CA ALA A 236 -6.60 23.80 8.77
C ALA A 236 -5.17 23.52 9.27
N ALA A 237 -4.82 23.93 10.50
CA ALA A 237 -3.50 23.68 11.07
C ALA A 237 -3.23 22.19 11.31
N GLN A 238 -4.18 21.48 11.92
CA GLN A 238 -4.10 20.05 12.18
C GLN A 238 -4.07 19.25 10.88
N ARG A 239 -4.94 19.61 9.93
CA ARG A 239 -4.98 19.02 8.59
C ARG A 239 -3.65 19.16 7.86
N ARG A 240 -3.03 20.34 7.89
CA ARG A 240 -1.71 20.55 7.26
C ARG A 240 -0.62 19.68 7.89
N ALA A 241 -0.61 19.54 9.21
CA ALA A 241 0.36 18.68 9.90
C ALA A 241 0.18 17.20 9.55
N LEU A 242 -1.07 16.71 9.58
CA LEU A 242 -1.42 15.36 9.17
C LEU A 242 -1.01 15.08 7.73
N VAL A 243 -1.40 15.98 6.81
CA VAL A 243 -1.14 15.84 5.39
C VAL A 243 0.35 15.76 5.10
N ARG A 244 1.18 16.62 5.70
CA ARG A 244 2.64 16.56 5.51
C ARG A 244 3.24 15.21 5.92
N ALA A 245 2.77 14.65 7.03
CA ALA A 245 3.25 13.34 7.50
C ALA A 245 2.84 12.21 6.54
N CYS A 246 1.56 12.19 6.15
CA CYS A 246 1.03 11.20 5.21
C CYS A 246 1.64 11.29 3.81
N ASP A 247 1.91 12.50 3.30
CA ASP A 247 2.57 12.69 1.99
C ASP A 247 3.97 12.07 1.98
N ALA A 248 4.77 12.38 3.01
CA ALA A 248 6.13 11.86 3.12
C ALA A 248 6.12 10.32 3.18
N ALA A 249 5.22 9.74 3.98
CA ALA A 249 5.06 8.30 4.09
C ALA A 249 4.56 7.66 2.78
N LEU A 250 3.62 8.29 2.07
CA LEU A 250 3.16 7.80 0.77
C LEU A 250 4.30 7.74 -0.24
N CYS A 251 5.15 8.78 -0.29
CA CYS A 251 6.29 8.80 -1.19
C CYS A 251 7.30 7.68 -0.88
N LEU A 252 7.55 7.41 0.40
CA LEU A 252 8.42 6.30 0.82
C LEU A 252 7.78 4.94 0.47
N ALA A 253 6.49 4.77 0.73
CA ALA A 253 5.75 3.55 0.41
C ALA A 253 5.76 3.27 -1.10
N VAL A 254 5.52 4.27 -1.95
CA VAL A 254 5.53 4.12 -3.42
C VAL A 254 6.91 3.69 -3.92
N ARG A 255 7.99 4.27 -3.38
CA ARG A 255 9.36 3.87 -3.71
C ARG A 255 9.68 2.45 -3.23
N ALA A 256 9.36 2.14 -1.98
CA ALA A 256 9.60 0.82 -1.41
C ALA A 256 8.87 -0.28 -2.19
N LEU A 257 7.65 0.01 -2.64
CA LEU A 257 6.85 -0.92 -3.44
C LEU A 257 7.27 -1.00 -4.92
N GLY A 258 8.01 -0.02 -5.44
CA GLY A 258 8.34 0.08 -6.87
C GLY A 258 7.12 0.33 -7.76
N VAL A 259 6.13 1.10 -7.27
CA VAL A 259 4.84 1.29 -7.93
C VAL A 259 4.93 2.21 -9.13
N ARG A 260 4.29 1.80 -10.24
CA ARG A 260 4.18 2.58 -11.48
C ARG A 260 2.82 3.25 -11.66
N VAL A 261 1.78 2.72 -11.03
CA VAL A 261 0.42 3.30 -11.07
C VAL A 261 -0.17 3.39 -9.67
N VAL A 262 -0.57 4.59 -9.25
CA VAL A 262 -1.37 4.79 -8.04
C VAL A 262 -2.82 5.07 -8.43
N VAL A 263 -3.74 4.21 -7.98
CA VAL A 263 -5.18 4.35 -8.21
C VAL A 263 -5.84 4.91 -6.96
N GLY A 264 -6.16 6.20 -6.98
CA GLY A 264 -6.87 6.86 -5.88
C GLY A 264 -8.35 6.48 -5.85
N LEU A 265 -8.77 5.81 -4.78
CA LEU A 265 -10.17 5.47 -4.51
C LEU A 265 -10.91 6.69 -3.96
N GLY A 266 -11.56 7.42 -4.86
CA GLY A 266 -12.17 8.70 -4.57
C GLY A 266 -11.22 9.88 -4.76
N ARG A 267 -11.83 11.06 -4.94
CA ARG A 267 -11.12 12.28 -5.34
C ARG A 267 -10.12 12.79 -4.31
N TYR A 268 -10.34 12.51 -3.03
CA TYR A 268 -9.39 12.91 -1.99
C TYR A 268 -8.07 12.14 -2.14
N ALA A 269 -8.13 10.80 -2.17
CA ALA A 269 -6.94 9.96 -2.29
C ALA A 269 -6.20 10.21 -3.61
N GLU A 270 -6.93 10.36 -4.73
CA GLU A 270 -6.34 10.71 -6.02
C GLU A 270 -5.54 12.02 -5.97
N ARG A 271 -6.14 13.11 -5.45
CA ARG A 271 -5.47 14.40 -5.35
C ARG A 271 -4.28 14.35 -4.40
N ARG A 272 -4.43 13.72 -3.23
CA ARG A 272 -3.31 13.59 -2.29
C ARG A 272 -2.15 12.82 -2.89
N ALA A 273 -2.42 11.71 -3.60
CA ALA A 273 -1.37 10.98 -4.30
C ALA A 273 -0.67 11.86 -5.34
N ARG A 274 -1.42 12.56 -6.18
CA ARG A 274 -0.84 13.46 -7.19
C ARG A 274 0.04 14.53 -6.55
N ASP A 275 -0.49 15.27 -5.58
CA ASP A 275 0.22 16.36 -4.91
C ASP A 275 1.50 15.86 -4.20
N ALA A 276 1.40 14.74 -3.48
CA ALA A 276 2.52 14.18 -2.73
C ALA A 276 3.64 13.69 -3.64
N LEU A 277 3.29 12.94 -4.70
CA LEU A 277 4.27 12.35 -5.62
C LEU A 277 4.98 13.43 -6.44
N GLU A 278 4.24 14.43 -6.93
CA GLU A 278 4.83 15.56 -7.64
C GLU A 278 5.79 16.36 -6.74
N ALA A 279 5.37 16.69 -5.52
CA ALA A 279 6.25 17.34 -4.54
C ALA A 279 7.46 16.45 -4.12
N GLY A 280 7.28 15.13 -4.19
CA GLY A 280 8.31 14.14 -3.93
C GLY A 280 9.26 13.89 -5.11
N GLY A 281 9.09 14.57 -6.25
CA GLY A 281 9.93 14.41 -7.44
C GLY A 281 9.56 13.22 -8.34
N MET A 282 8.44 12.53 -8.06
CA MET A 282 7.93 11.42 -8.87
C MET A 282 6.86 11.94 -9.83
N GLY A 283 7.31 12.41 -10.98
CA GLY A 283 6.41 12.94 -12.02
C GLY A 283 5.57 11.85 -12.72
N PRO A 284 4.63 12.25 -13.59
CA PRO A 284 3.73 11.31 -14.28
C PRO A 284 4.41 10.27 -15.18
N ALA A 285 5.66 10.53 -15.60
CA ALA A 285 6.46 9.59 -16.37
C ALA A 285 7.02 8.44 -15.52
N GLU A 286 7.19 8.66 -14.21
CA GLU A 286 7.67 7.65 -13.25
C GLU A 286 6.49 6.94 -12.59
N VAL A 287 5.53 7.72 -12.06
CA VAL A 287 4.35 7.18 -11.36
C VAL A 287 3.09 7.86 -11.87
N ARG A 288 2.23 7.10 -12.57
CA ARG A 288 0.95 7.60 -13.05
C ARG A 288 -0.11 7.55 -11.95
N VAL A 289 -0.80 8.67 -11.71
CA VAL A 289 -1.93 8.73 -10.78
C VAL A 289 -3.25 8.67 -11.55
N ALA A 290 -4.07 7.68 -11.23
CA ALA A 290 -5.40 7.44 -11.80
C ALA A 290 -6.51 7.59 -10.75
N PHE A 291 -7.71 7.90 -11.22
CA PHE A 291 -8.92 7.97 -10.39
C PHE A 291 -9.74 6.69 -10.53
N LEU A 292 -10.23 6.18 -9.41
CA LEU A 292 -11.33 5.22 -9.39
C LEU A 292 -12.43 5.71 -8.45
N MET A 293 -13.69 5.59 -8.86
CA MET A 293 -14.84 5.97 -8.04
C MET A 293 -14.83 5.20 -6.72
N HIS A 294 -15.07 5.89 -5.60
CA HIS A 294 -15.11 5.22 -4.29
C HIS A 294 -16.34 4.29 -4.16
N PRO A 295 -16.21 3.09 -3.57
CA PRO A 295 -17.30 2.10 -3.41
C PRO A 295 -18.37 2.46 -2.36
N SER A 296 -18.35 3.68 -1.81
CA SER A 296 -19.17 4.02 -0.63
C SER A 296 -20.65 4.13 -0.98
N PRO A 297 -21.56 3.63 -0.13
CA PRO A 297 -23.00 3.79 -0.34
C PRO A 297 -23.46 5.26 -0.29
N VAL A 298 -22.65 6.16 0.27
CA VAL A 298 -22.89 7.61 0.25
C VAL A 298 -22.90 8.16 -1.19
N ASN A 299 -22.22 7.49 -2.12
CA ASN A 299 -22.25 7.84 -3.53
C ASN A 299 -23.42 7.12 -4.24
N PRO A 300 -24.47 7.82 -4.71
CA PRO A 300 -25.60 7.19 -5.38
C PRO A 300 -25.24 6.44 -6.65
N ARG A 301 -24.14 6.80 -7.33
CA ARG A 301 -23.65 6.06 -8.51
C ARG A 301 -23.07 4.69 -8.12
N ALA A 302 -22.42 4.58 -6.96
CA ALA A 302 -21.89 3.29 -6.49
C ALA A 302 -23.00 2.28 -6.17
N ASN A 303 -24.18 2.76 -5.80
CA ASN A 303 -25.35 1.90 -5.55
C ASN A 303 -26.02 1.37 -6.83
N ARG A 304 -25.62 1.85 -8.01
CA ARG A 304 -26.17 1.47 -9.33
C ARG A 304 -25.20 0.60 -10.15
N GLY A 305 -24.29 -0.12 -9.48
CA GLY A 305 -23.32 -1.00 -10.13
C GLY A 305 -21.90 -0.45 -10.10
N TRP A 306 -21.28 -0.40 -8.91
CA TRP A 306 -19.88 0.01 -8.75
C TRP A 306 -18.92 -0.87 -9.55
N ASP A 307 -19.12 -2.18 -9.55
CA ASP A 307 -18.25 -3.19 -10.18
C ASP A 307 -18.07 -2.96 -11.69
N ALA A 308 -19.16 -2.63 -12.39
CA ALA A 308 -19.12 -2.33 -13.83
C ALA A 308 -18.32 -1.05 -14.12
N VAL A 309 -18.48 -0.02 -13.27
CA VAL A 309 -17.70 1.22 -13.37
C VAL A 309 -16.22 0.93 -13.08
N ALA A 310 -15.93 0.16 -12.04
CA ALA A 310 -14.56 -0.20 -11.68
C ALA A 310 -13.87 -0.98 -12.80
N ARG A 311 -14.51 -2.02 -13.35
CA ARG A 311 -13.98 -2.78 -14.50
C ARG A 311 -13.67 -1.88 -15.68
N ARG A 312 -14.61 -1.01 -16.08
CA ARG A 312 -14.41 -0.10 -17.22
C ARG A 312 -13.24 0.85 -16.98
N THR A 313 -13.20 1.50 -15.82
CA THR A 313 -12.10 2.40 -15.47
C THR A 313 -10.76 1.68 -15.46
N MET A 314 -10.70 0.46 -14.93
CA MET A 314 -9.46 -0.33 -14.90
C MET A 314 -9.00 -0.76 -16.30
N GLN A 315 -9.93 -1.02 -17.21
CA GLN A 315 -9.64 -1.25 -18.62
C GLN A 315 -9.11 0.02 -19.31
N GLU A 316 -9.77 1.17 -19.10
CA GLU A 316 -9.36 2.46 -19.67
C GLU A 316 -7.96 2.90 -19.20
N ILE A 317 -7.61 2.63 -17.94
CA ILE A 317 -6.27 2.93 -17.43
C ILE A 317 -5.27 1.80 -17.69
N GLY A 318 -5.66 0.70 -18.35
CA GLY A 318 -4.75 -0.37 -18.77
C GLY A 318 -4.14 -1.20 -17.64
N ILE A 319 -4.90 -1.44 -16.56
CA ILE A 319 -4.43 -2.31 -15.45
C ILE A 319 -5.24 -3.60 -15.30
N LEU A 320 -6.32 -3.76 -16.08
CA LEU A 320 -7.18 -4.94 -15.99
C LEU A 320 -6.43 -6.22 -16.38
N GLU A 321 -5.58 -6.17 -17.41
CA GLU A 321 -4.77 -7.30 -17.90
C GLU A 321 -3.77 -7.83 -16.86
N LEU A 322 -3.31 -6.99 -15.93
CA LEU A 322 -2.42 -7.39 -14.84
C LEU A 322 -3.10 -8.33 -13.83
N LEU A 323 -4.43 -8.35 -13.84
CA LEU A 323 -5.28 -9.06 -12.88
C LEU A 323 -6.05 -10.24 -13.50
N THR A 324 -6.09 -10.33 -14.83
CA THR A 324 -6.83 -11.38 -15.57
C THR A 324 -5.92 -12.35 -16.30
N THR A 325 -4.59 -12.21 -16.18
CA THR A 325 -3.65 -13.14 -16.82
C THR A 325 -3.65 -14.48 -16.08
N GLU A 326 -4.52 -15.36 -16.55
CA GLU A 326 -4.23 -16.79 -16.64
C GLU A 326 -3.05 -16.96 -17.61
N ASP A 327 -1.96 -17.57 -17.14
CA ASP A 327 -1.11 -18.38 -18.01
C ASP A 327 -1.94 -19.59 -18.43
N GLY A 328 -2.89 -19.36 -19.34
CA GLY A 328 -3.79 -20.35 -19.93
C GLY A 328 -3.37 -20.52 -21.37
N GLU A 329 -2.71 -21.63 -21.64
CA GLU A 329 -2.32 -22.09 -22.97
C GLU A 329 -3.45 -21.85 -23.98
N ILE A 330 -3.06 -21.28 -25.11
CA ILE A 330 -3.80 -21.39 -26.34
C ILE A 330 -3.88 -22.89 -26.65
N SER A 331 -4.95 -23.54 -26.21
CA SER A 331 -5.35 -24.82 -26.77
C SER A 331 -5.88 -24.55 -28.18
N GLN A 332 -4.94 -24.46 -29.12
CA GLN A 332 -5.21 -24.76 -30.52
C GLN A 332 -5.64 -26.23 -30.57
N CYS A 333 -6.93 -26.48 -30.36
CA CYS A 333 -7.52 -27.70 -30.86
C CYS A 333 -7.67 -27.52 -32.37
N ALA A 334 -6.64 -27.96 -33.09
CA ALA A 334 -6.83 -28.54 -34.40
C ALA A 334 -7.80 -29.71 -34.27
N GLY A 335 -8.82 -29.72 -35.12
CA GLY A 335 -9.89 -30.71 -35.19
C GLY A 335 -10.98 -30.18 -36.09
#